data_AF-A0A5D2QP35-F1
#
_entry.id   AF-A0A5D2QP35-F1
#
_cell.length_a   1.000
_cell.length_b   1.000
_cell.length_c   1.000
_cell.angle_alpha   90.00
_cell.angle_beta   90.00
_cell.angle_gamma   90.00
#
_symmetry.space_group_name_H-M   'P 1'
#
loop_
_entity.id
_entity.type
_entity.pdbx_description
1 polymer ?
#
loop_
_entity_poly.entity_id
_entity_poly.type
_entity_poly.pdbx_seq_one_letter_code
_entity_poly.pdbx_strand_id
1 'polypeptide(L)'
;MQKNGLELDIVPYTILIDGLCKAGHIEVAKELFRQLSDSGLKPNVYKYGVMINGLCKERLPDEAYRFFGSMEDNDCSPNSCYYNVMVQGLLRNSHTSKAMQLLMKMVGKGFSADAFTTNLFMDLIVHSNKSILL
;
A
#
# COMPACT_ATOMS: atom_id res chain seq x y z
N MET A 1 -0.57 -23.59 10.27
CA MET A 1 -0.82 -23.43 11.73
C MET A 1 -2.21 -23.95 12.05
N GLN A 2 -2.41 -24.45 13.27
CA GLN A 2 -3.56 -25.25 13.70
C GLN A 2 -4.91 -24.52 13.60
N LYS A 3 -5.92 -25.32 13.23
CA LYS A 3 -7.35 -25.05 13.18
C LYS A 3 -7.93 -25.07 14.59
N ASN A 4 -7.95 -23.92 15.27
CA ASN A 4 -8.83 -23.69 16.41
C ASN A 4 -9.63 -22.42 16.13
N GLY A 5 -10.95 -22.54 16.13
CA GLY A 5 -11.94 -21.54 15.73
C GLY A 5 -12.04 -20.36 16.68
N LEU A 6 -10.98 -19.58 16.79
CA LEU A 6 -11.12 -18.16 17.01
C LEU A 6 -11.39 -17.57 15.63
N GLU A 7 -12.57 -16.97 15.43
CA GLU A 7 -12.70 -15.87 14.48
C GLU A 7 -11.60 -14.89 14.86
N LEU A 8 -10.41 -15.09 14.31
CA LEU A 8 -9.31 -14.16 14.49
C LEU A 8 -9.85 -12.89 13.87
N ASP A 9 -10.14 -11.95 14.77
CA ASP A 9 -10.50 -10.59 14.43
C ASP A 9 -9.56 -10.13 13.30
N ILE A 10 -10.05 -9.26 12.46
CA ILE A 10 -9.34 -8.78 11.30
C ILE A 10 -8.03 -8.04 11.70
N VAL A 11 -7.93 -7.65 12.97
CA VAL A 11 -6.84 -6.87 13.57
C VAL A 11 -5.51 -7.64 13.71
N PRO A 12 -5.42 -8.85 14.31
CA PRO A 12 -4.14 -9.54 14.46
C PRO A 12 -3.47 -9.89 13.13
N TYR A 13 -4.22 -10.23 12.09
CA TYR A 13 -3.66 -10.43 10.74
C TYR A 13 -2.95 -9.17 10.25
N THR A 14 -3.58 -8.02 10.42
CA THR A 14 -3.01 -6.75 9.93
C THR A 14 -1.72 -6.41 10.67
N ILE A 15 -1.68 -6.64 11.99
CA ILE A 15 -0.48 -6.41 12.81
C ILE A 15 0.65 -7.37 12.41
N LEU A 16 0.34 -8.65 12.23
CA LEU A 16 1.31 -9.66 11.83
C LEU A 16 1.88 -9.38 10.43
N ILE A 17 1.02 -9.07 9.47
CA ILE A 17 1.42 -8.71 8.10
C ILE A 17 2.32 -7.47 8.12
N ASP A 18 1.95 -6.42 8.85
CA ASP A 18 2.77 -5.20 8.98
C ASP A 18 4.14 -5.49 9.62
N GLY A 19 4.16 -6.29 10.69
CA GLY A 19 5.40 -6.73 11.34
C GLY A 19 6.32 -7.50 10.41
N LEU A 20 5.76 -8.45 9.65
CA LEU A 20 6.49 -9.25 8.65
C LEU A 20 7.05 -8.37 7.52
N CYS A 21 6.24 -7.45 6.99
CA CYS A 21 6.68 -6.46 6.00
C CYS A 21 7.83 -5.60 6.54
N LYS A 22 7.72 -5.12 7.79
CA LYS A 22 8.77 -4.31 8.42
C LYS A 22 10.07 -5.08 8.60
N ALA A 23 9.99 -6.38 8.89
CA ALA A 23 11.12 -7.29 9.03
C ALA A 23 11.67 -7.83 7.69
N GLY A 24 11.08 -7.47 6.55
CA GLY A 24 11.51 -7.94 5.22
C GLY A 24 11.04 -9.35 4.86
N HIS A 25 10.18 -9.98 5.67
CA HIS A 25 9.63 -11.31 5.42
C HIS A 25 8.41 -11.26 4.48
N ILE A 26 8.59 -10.69 3.29
CA ILE A 26 7.50 -10.38 2.36
C ILE A 26 6.74 -11.61 1.87
N GLU A 27 7.42 -12.72 1.57
CA GLU A 27 6.71 -13.92 1.11
C GLU A 27 5.81 -14.51 2.20
N VAL A 28 6.22 -14.43 3.47
CA VAL A 28 5.38 -14.85 4.61
C VAL A 28 4.20 -13.89 4.79
N ALA A 29 4.42 -12.59 4.61
CA ALA A 29 3.35 -11.59 4.64
C ALA A 29 2.30 -11.83 3.55
N LYS A 30 2.74 -12.17 2.33
CA LYS A 30 1.87 -12.52 1.19
C LYS A 30 1.05 -13.78 1.47
N GLU A 31 1.69 -14.81 2.00
CA GLU A 31 1.02 -16.05 2.40
C GLU A 31 -0.07 -15.77 3.46
N LEU A 32 0.25 -14.97 4.47
CA LEU A 32 -0.69 -14.61 5.52
C LEU A 32 -1.85 -13.74 4.99
N PHE A 33 -1.57 -12.85 4.03
CA PHE A 33 -2.60 -12.07 3.35
C PHE A 33 -3.54 -12.97 2.53
N ARG A 34 -3.02 -13.99 1.84
CA ARG A 34 -3.85 -14.97 1.11
C ARG A 34 -4.73 -15.77 2.07
N GLN A 35 -4.17 -16.23 3.19
CA GLN A 35 -4.94 -16.96 4.22
C GLN A 35 -6.10 -16.13 4.79
N LEU A 36 -5.93 -14.81 4.90
CA LEU A 36 -7.01 -13.91 5.29
C LEU A 36 -8.18 -14.02 4.29
N SER A 37 -7.92 -13.93 2.99
CA SER A 37 -8.95 -14.11 1.96
C SER A 37 -9.56 -15.52 1.96
N ASP A 38 -8.74 -16.56 2.08
CA ASP A 38 -9.19 -17.97 2.10
C ASP A 38 -10.08 -18.28 3.33
N SER A 39 -9.91 -17.52 4.41
CA SER A 39 -10.74 -17.62 5.61
C SER A 39 -12.10 -16.90 5.51
N GLY A 40 -12.41 -16.32 4.35
CA GLY A 40 -13.65 -15.57 4.10
C GLY A 40 -13.62 -14.13 4.61
N LEU A 41 -12.50 -13.68 5.20
CA LEU A 41 -12.30 -12.31 5.64
C LEU A 41 -11.86 -11.46 4.45
N LYS A 42 -12.65 -10.45 4.07
CA LYS A 42 -12.29 -9.57 2.94
C LYS A 42 -11.23 -8.54 3.36
N PRO A 43 -10.09 -8.44 2.65
CA PRO A 43 -9.13 -7.38 2.92
C PRO A 43 -9.74 -6.02 2.54
N ASN A 44 -9.55 -5.02 3.41
CA ASN A 44 -9.97 -3.64 3.12
C ASN A 44 -8.77 -2.80 2.64
N VAL A 45 -9.05 -1.57 2.19
CA VAL A 45 -8.05 -0.62 1.67
C VAL A 45 -6.83 -0.47 2.59
N TYR A 46 -7.03 -0.47 3.90
CA TYR A 46 -5.94 -0.35 4.88
C TYR A 46 -4.96 -1.53 4.81
N LYS A 47 -5.46 -2.77 4.73
CA LYS A 47 -4.60 -3.97 4.65
C LYS A 47 -3.81 -4.02 3.35
N TYR A 48 -4.46 -3.64 2.26
CA TYR A 48 -3.76 -3.46 0.98
C TYR A 48 -2.64 -2.44 1.12
N GLY A 49 -2.87 -1.35 1.85
CA GLY A 49 -1.83 -0.35 2.11
C GLY A 49 -0.64 -0.86 2.89
N VAL A 50 -0.85 -1.74 3.86
CA VAL A 50 0.26 -2.42 4.57
C VAL A 50 1.10 -3.24 3.59
N MET A 51 0.46 -4.07 2.76
CA MET A 51 1.18 -4.89 1.76
C MET A 51 1.88 -4.05 0.71
N ILE A 52 1.21 -3.05 0.14
CA ILE A 52 1.76 -2.13 -0.86
C ILE A 52 2.99 -1.41 -0.29
N ASN A 53 2.90 -0.91 0.94
CA ASN A 53 4.04 -0.23 1.57
C ASN A 53 5.21 -1.19 1.80
N GLY A 54 4.94 -2.43 2.23
CA GLY A 54 5.97 -3.47 2.38
C GLY A 54 6.66 -3.82 1.06
N LEU A 55 5.89 -4.05 0.00
CA LEU A 55 6.40 -4.36 -1.34
C LEU A 55 7.24 -3.21 -1.91
N CYS A 56 6.78 -1.97 -1.78
CA CYS A 56 7.55 -0.80 -2.19
C CYS A 56 8.86 -0.66 -1.39
N LYS A 57 8.86 -1.00 -0.09
CA LYS A 57 10.07 -0.98 0.75
C LYS A 57 11.11 -2.02 0.31
N GLU A 58 10.66 -3.21 -0.08
CA GLU A 58 11.52 -4.26 -0.65
C GLU A 58 11.88 -4.03 -2.13
N ARG A 59 11.63 -2.84 -2.67
CA ARG A 59 11.92 -2.47 -4.07
C ARG A 59 11.20 -3.35 -5.09
N LEU A 60 9.97 -3.79 -4.77
CA LEU A 60 9.08 -4.56 -5.63
C LEU A 60 7.84 -3.74 -6.06
N PRO A 61 8.00 -2.56 -6.68
CA PRO A 61 6.87 -1.69 -7.02
C PRO A 61 5.91 -2.33 -8.03
N ASP A 62 6.39 -3.17 -8.95
CA ASP A 62 5.52 -3.82 -9.95
C ASP A 62 4.60 -4.86 -9.30
N GLU A 63 5.08 -5.54 -8.25
CA GLU A 63 4.23 -6.39 -7.43
C GLU A 63 3.25 -5.57 -6.58
N ALA A 64 3.67 -4.41 -6.07
CA ALA A 64 2.76 -3.48 -5.41
C ALA A 64 1.64 -3.02 -6.36
N TYR A 65 1.94 -2.77 -7.65
CA TYR A 65 0.91 -2.46 -8.66
C TYR A 65 -0.03 -3.62 -8.94
N ARG A 66 0.45 -4.86 -8.93
CA ARG A 66 -0.41 -6.05 -9.05
C ARG A 66 -1.36 -6.16 -7.86
N PHE A 67 -0.85 -5.98 -6.64
CA PHE A 67 -1.68 -5.94 -5.43
C PHE A 67 -2.69 -4.79 -5.44
N PHE A 68 -2.28 -3.62 -5.91
CA PHE A 68 -3.17 -2.48 -6.09
C PHE A 68 -4.27 -2.79 -7.11
N GLY A 69 -3.96 -3.44 -8.23
CA GLY A 69 -4.93 -3.84 -9.23
C GLY A 69 -5.96 -4.86 -8.71
N SER A 70 -5.55 -5.81 -7.85
CA SER A 70 -6.45 -6.82 -7.30
C SER A 70 -7.43 -6.28 -6.24
N MET A 71 -7.30 -5.02 -5.84
CA MET A 71 -8.22 -4.39 -4.90
C MET A 71 -9.65 -4.35 -5.46
N GLU A 72 -9.81 -4.09 -6.76
CA GLU A 72 -11.14 -4.07 -7.41
C GLU A 72 -11.80 -5.46 -7.34
N ASP A 73 -11.04 -6.53 -7.57
CA ASP A 73 -11.50 -7.92 -7.48
C ASP A 73 -11.94 -8.32 -6.05
N ASN A 74 -11.57 -7.53 -5.04
CA ASN A 74 -11.88 -7.75 -3.63
C ASN A 74 -12.85 -6.68 -3.08
N ASP A 75 -13.74 -6.17 -3.94
CA ASP A 75 -14.79 -5.20 -3.61
C ASP A 75 -14.26 -3.85 -3.05
N CYS A 76 -12.97 -3.55 -3.23
CA CYS A 76 -12.41 -2.24 -2.90
C CYS A 76 -12.49 -1.32 -4.12
N SER A 77 -13.64 -0.69 -4.34
CA SER A 77 -13.85 0.21 -5.49
C SER A 77 -12.91 1.42 -5.48
N PRO A 78 -12.43 1.89 -6.65
CA PRO A 78 -11.57 3.06 -6.74
C PRO A 78 -12.23 4.31 -6.16
N ASN A 79 -11.55 4.94 -5.19
CA ASN A 79 -11.92 6.20 -4.56
C ASN A 79 -10.65 6.97 -4.13
N SER A 80 -10.79 8.12 -3.47
CA SER A 80 -9.60 8.86 -3.01
C SER A 80 -8.71 8.01 -2.09
N CYS A 81 -9.25 7.27 -1.13
CA CYS A 81 -8.48 6.43 -0.21
C CYS A 81 -7.67 5.34 -0.95
N TYR A 82 -8.30 4.69 -1.92
CA TYR A 82 -7.69 3.70 -2.82
C TYR A 82 -6.40 4.24 -3.46
N TYR A 83 -6.48 5.38 -4.16
CA TYR A 83 -5.31 5.96 -4.83
C TYR A 83 -4.26 6.47 -3.83
N ASN A 84 -4.69 7.15 -2.76
CA ASN A 84 -3.78 7.71 -1.76
C ASN A 84 -2.88 6.62 -1.16
N VAL A 85 -3.42 5.43 -0.85
CA VAL A 85 -2.63 4.31 -0.31
C VAL A 85 -1.43 3.94 -1.21
N MET A 86 -1.67 3.79 -2.52
CA MET A 86 -0.60 3.41 -3.44
C MET A 86 0.37 4.57 -3.70
N VAL A 87 -0.13 5.80 -3.83
CA VAL A 87 0.72 7.00 -3.97
C VAL A 87 1.64 7.14 -2.75
N GLN A 88 1.10 7.01 -1.53
CA GLN A 88 1.88 7.07 -0.29
C GLN A 88 2.94 5.97 -0.23
N GLY A 89 2.59 4.73 -0.58
CA GLY A 89 3.55 3.62 -0.63
C GLY A 89 4.71 3.87 -1.59
N LEU A 90 4.43 4.46 -2.76
CA LEU A 90 5.45 4.84 -3.74
C LEU A 90 6.31 6.00 -3.24
N LEU A 91 5.70 7.08 -2.69
CA LEU A 91 6.41 8.26 -2.19
C LEU A 91 7.34 7.91 -1.01
N ARG A 92 6.86 7.14 -0.03
CA ARG A 92 7.65 6.71 1.14
C ARG A 92 8.90 5.91 0.78
N ASN A 93 8.89 5.27 -0.40
CA ASN A 93 9.98 4.43 -0.87
C ASN A 93 10.65 5.01 -2.13
N SER A 94 10.57 6.32 -2.33
CA SER A 94 11.28 7.06 -3.38
C SER A 94 10.96 6.65 -4.82
N HIS A 95 9.81 6.02 -5.07
CA HIS A 95 9.33 5.67 -6.42
C HIS A 95 8.59 6.86 -7.07
N THR A 96 9.22 8.03 -7.07
CA THR A 96 8.62 9.34 -7.36
C THR A 96 7.96 9.45 -8.72
N SER A 97 8.60 8.94 -9.77
CA SER A 97 8.03 9.02 -11.13
C SER A 97 6.71 8.24 -11.23
N LYS A 98 6.67 7.02 -10.67
CA LYS A 98 5.45 6.19 -10.60
C LYS A 98 4.38 6.85 -9.72
N ALA A 99 4.79 7.46 -8.58
CA ALA A 99 3.89 8.19 -7.70
C ALA A 99 3.23 9.38 -8.41
N MET A 100 4.01 10.18 -9.15
CA MET A 100 3.50 11.32 -9.92
C MET A 100 2.51 10.87 -11.01
N GLN A 101 2.85 9.82 -11.76
CA GLN A 101 1.96 9.28 -12.79
C GLN A 101 0.62 8.83 -12.19
N LEU A 102 0.66 8.16 -11.03
CA LEU A 102 -0.54 7.71 -10.35
C LEU A 102 -1.36 8.87 -9.76
N LEU A 103 -0.70 9.89 -9.22
CA LEU A 103 -1.34 11.11 -8.73
C LEU A 103 -2.06 11.86 -9.86
N MET A 104 -1.43 12.00 -11.03
CA MET A 104 -2.06 12.60 -12.21
C MET A 104 -3.27 11.78 -12.69
N LYS A 105 -3.16 10.44 -12.69
CA LYS A 105 -4.29 9.55 -13.01
C LYS A 105 -5.45 9.69 -12.02
N MET A 106 -5.14 9.81 -10.73
CA MET A 106 -6.12 10.02 -9.66
C MET A 106 -6.91 11.32 -9.87
N VAL A 107 -6.20 12.43 -10.11
CA VAL A 107 -6.81 13.74 -10.39
C VAL A 107 -7.60 13.74 -11.69
N GLY A 108 -7.08 13.12 -12.75
CA GLY A 108 -7.78 12.97 -14.03
C GLY A 108 -9.08 12.16 -13.93
N LYS A 109 -9.23 11.31 -12.92
CA LYS A 109 -10.46 10.58 -12.59
C LYS A 109 -11.39 11.34 -11.63
N GLY A 110 -11.04 12.57 -11.22
CA GLY A 110 -11.83 13.39 -10.32
C GLY A 110 -11.62 13.12 -8.82
N PHE A 111 -10.60 12.35 -8.44
CA PHE A 111 -10.26 12.09 -7.04
C PHE A 111 -9.20 13.06 -6.52
N SER A 112 -9.20 13.31 -5.20
CA SER A 112 -8.30 14.26 -4.53
C SER A 112 -7.32 13.58 -3.58
N ALA A 113 -6.06 14.02 -3.64
CA ALA A 113 -5.05 13.64 -2.65
C ALA A 113 -5.44 14.16 -1.26
N ASP A 114 -5.21 13.35 -0.24
CA ASP A 114 -5.41 13.77 1.15
C ASP A 114 -4.24 14.62 1.67
N ALA A 115 -4.46 15.30 2.80
CA ALA A 115 -3.45 16.17 3.42
C ALA A 115 -2.12 15.44 3.70
N PHE A 116 -2.19 14.15 4.02
CA PHE A 116 -1.01 13.34 4.27
C PHE A 116 -0.20 13.10 2.98
N THR A 117 -0.88 12.79 1.89
CA THR A 117 -0.27 12.55 0.57
C THR A 117 0.31 13.83 -0.01
N THR A 118 -0.36 14.98 0.18
CA THR A 118 0.19 16.28 -0.21
C THR A 118 1.45 16.62 0.59
N ASN A 119 1.48 16.31 1.90
CA ASN A 119 2.67 16.54 2.73
C ASN A 119 3.86 15.70 2.25
N LEU A 120 3.66 14.40 1.99
CA LEU A 120 4.72 13.54 1.44
C LEU A 120 5.27 14.06 0.10
N PHE A 121 4.40 14.61 -0.73
CA PHE A 121 4.79 15.18 -2.01
C PHE A 121 5.56 16.51 -1.85
N MET A 122 5.14 17.37 -0.93
CA MET A 122 5.86 18.59 -0.59
C MET A 122 7.26 18.28 -0.03
N ASP A 123 7.36 17.30 0.87
CA ASP A 123 8.63 16.83 1.39
C ASP A 123 9.56 16.38 0.26
N LEU A 124 9.02 15.65 -0.71
CA LEU A 124 9.78 15.24 -1.88
C LEU A 124 10.33 16.43 -2.67
N ILE A 125 9.51 17.45 -2.99
CA ILE A 125 9.96 18.64 -3.75
C ILE A 125 11.05 19.41 -2.99
N VAL A 126 10.84 19.63 -1.69
CA VAL A 126 11.78 20.38 -0.86
C VAL A 126 13.13 19.67 -0.78
N HIS A 127 13.15 18.33 -0.67
CA HIS A 127 14.39 17.57 -0.58
C HIS A 127 15.05 17.31 -1.93
N SER A 128 14.30 17.19 -3.02
CA SER A 128 14.88 17.05 -4.37
C SER A 128 15.51 18.35 -4.88
N ASN A 129 15.03 19.52 -4.43
CA ASN A 129 15.65 20.81 -4.75
C ASN A 129 16.98 21.07 -4.01
N LYS A 130 17.26 20.38 -2.90
CA LYS A 130 18.57 20.50 -2.22
C LYS A 130 19.72 19.87 -3.03
N SER A 131 19.42 18.94 -3.94
CA SER A 131 20.43 18.28 -4.79
C SER A 131 20.86 19.10 -6.01
N ILE A 132 20.29 20.29 -6.22
CA ILE A 132 20.63 21.20 -7.34
C ILE A 132 21.54 22.37 -6.85
N LEU A 133 21.84 22.43 -5.55
CA LEU A 133 22.55 23.54 -4.90
C LEU A 133 23.90 23.16 -4.27
N LEU A 134 24.51 22.04 -4.69
CA LEU A 134 25.92 21.69 -4.42
C LEU A 134 26.64 21.43 -5.75
#